data_AF-A0A0R2L7P2-F1
#
_entry.id   AF-A0A0R2L7P2-F1
#
_cell.length_a   1.000
_cell.length_b   1.000
_cell.length_c   1.000
_cell.angle_alpha   90.00
_cell.angle_beta   90.00
_cell.angle_gamma   90.00
#
_symmetry.space_group_name_H-M   'P 1'
#
loop_
_entity.id
_entity.type
_entity.pdbx_description
1 polymer ?
#
loop_
_entity_poly.entity_id
_entity_poly.type
_entity_poly.pdbx_seq_one_letter_code
_entity_poly.pdbx_strand_id
1 'polypeptide(L)'
;MTELLNYFQSIQIKGMGWILLVSLFLLGNLPILIIVYIYLAAVMIMRTFLAQFPKGAKLGLIGIYGLLLVLQIVFVSVGVFPLRGQTLMYFPAKALVVVMLLFPLWVERFVTTNNQTAFYLPTVEEFATVSFDEMRRDTDKLRSVLAATTDAKDKVSVAHLKTILADLPRHSATRYINHGTLTDDYFEAATATLDDHRLYLAVSNTGSAASEMISVVTRKQFNHVSLAFDRDLATIISYNGGDNVYPPGMNAETLEFFHQKAGASILVYSLPVTVAQKQFVIDKIAEINREGSAYNMVGLVSKHSAKPNIMFCSQFVYKMLKLAGVAYFDKPGGDVRPTDFIEQDYYKKLKFEYELTF
;
A
#
# COMPACT_ATOMS: atom_id res chain seq x y z
N MET A 1 -16.78 0.96 31.33
CA MET A 1 -16.78 0.64 29.88
C MET A 1 -15.39 0.83 29.27
N THR A 2 -14.69 1.92 29.60
CA THR A 2 -13.30 2.21 29.18
C THR A 2 -12.26 1.27 29.81
N GLU A 3 -12.45 0.85 31.07
CA GLU A 3 -11.55 -0.13 31.71
C GLU A 3 -11.63 -1.54 31.10
N LEU A 4 -12.82 -1.93 30.62
CA LEU A 4 -13.05 -3.24 30.00
C LEU A 4 -12.39 -3.29 28.60
N LEU A 5 -12.41 -2.17 27.87
CA LEU A 5 -11.67 -1.98 26.62
C LEU A 5 -10.15 -1.97 26.83
N ASN A 6 -9.66 -1.31 27.89
CA ASN A 6 -8.24 -1.31 28.24
C ASN A 6 -7.76 -2.70 28.71
N TYR A 7 -8.60 -3.47 29.41
CA TYR A 7 -8.30 -4.85 29.80
C TYR A 7 -8.04 -5.74 28.58
N PHE A 8 -8.91 -5.68 27.56
CA PHE A 8 -8.71 -6.42 26.30
C PHE A 8 -7.53 -5.93 25.46
N GLN A 9 -7.15 -4.65 25.55
CA GLN A 9 -5.94 -4.12 24.91
C GLN A 9 -4.65 -4.50 25.65
N SER A 10 -4.73 -4.75 26.97
CA SER A 10 -3.58 -5.07 27.83
C SER A 10 -3.18 -6.55 27.86
N ILE A 11 -3.92 -7.43 27.19
CA ILE A 11 -3.54 -8.85 27.07
C ILE A 11 -2.27 -8.93 26.21
N GLN A 12 -1.12 -8.78 26.87
CA GLN A 12 0.17 -9.12 26.31
C GLN A 12 0.18 -10.64 26.10
N ILE A 13 -0.17 -11.06 24.88
CA ILE A 13 0.02 -12.43 24.42
C ILE A 13 1.52 -12.65 24.21
N LYS A 14 2.31 -12.76 25.27
CA LYS A 14 3.75 -13.09 25.15
C LYS A 14 4.12 -14.46 25.69
N GLY A 15 3.25 -15.12 26.47
CA GLY A 15 3.46 -16.52 26.90
C GLY A 15 2.20 -17.40 26.83
N MET A 16 1.06 -16.89 27.31
CA MET A 16 -0.16 -17.70 27.48
C MET A 16 -0.84 -18.11 26.17
N GLY A 17 -0.75 -17.29 25.11
CA GLY A 17 -1.33 -17.62 23.81
C GLY A 17 -0.58 -18.71 23.05
N TRP A 18 0.75 -18.78 23.19
CA TRP A 18 1.52 -19.88 22.59
C TRP A 18 1.19 -21.21 23.24
N ILE A 19 1.02 -21.24 24.57
CA ILE A 19 0.59 -22.42 25.31
C ILE A 19 -0.80 -22.87 24.85
N LEU A 20 -1.73 -21.93 24.64
CA LEU A 20 -3.08 -22.24 24.13
C LEU A 20 -3.05 -22.81 22.71
N LEU A 21 -2.26 -22.22 21.79
CA LEU A 21 -2.13 -22.71 20.42
C LEU A 21 -1.49 -24.11 20.37
N VAL A 22 -0.43 -24.34 21.16
CA VAL A 22 0.21 -25.66 21.28
C VAL A 22 -0.78 -26.67 21.89
N SER A 23 -1.57 -26.28 22.89
CA SER A 23 -2.59 -27.14 23.49
C SER A 23 -3.70 -27.48 22.49
N LEU A 24 -4.16 -26.53 21.69
CA LEU A 24 -5.14 -26.76 20.61
C LEU A 24 -4.56 -27.63 19.49
N PHE A 25 -3.27 -27.49 19.18
CA PHE A 25 -2.60 -28.36 18.20
C PHE A 25 -2.52 -29.81 18.71
N LEU A 26 -2.11 -30.02 19.95
CA LEU A 26 -1.92 -31.36 20.52
C LEU A 26 -3.26 -32.04 20.86
N LEU A 27 -4.16 -31.32 21.55
CA LEU A 27 -5.36 -31.88 22.16
C LEU A 27 -6.66 -31.51 21.42
N GLY A 28 -6.60 -30.59 20.46
CA GLY A 28 -7.78 -30.14 19.72
C GLY A 28 -8.39 -31.25 18.87
N ASN A 29 -9.67 -31.52 19.11
CA ASN A 29 -10.53 -32.34 18.27
C ASN A 29 -11.46 -31.43 17.42
N LEU A 30 -12.18 -32.03 16.47
CA LEU A 30 -13.01 -31.28 15.52
C LEU A 30 -14.05 -30.38 16.23
N PRO A 31 -14.83 -30.86 17.21
CA PRO A 31 -15.76 -30.01 17.96
C PRO A 31 -15.09 -28.83 18.67
N ILE A 32 -13.97 -29.06 19.36
CA ILE A 32 -13.25 -28.01 20.09
C ILE A 32 -12.79 -26.91 19.13
N LEU A 33 -12.23 -27.27 17.98
CA LEU A 33 -11.74 -26.29 17.01
C LEU A 33 -12.87 -25.48 16.39
N ILE A 34 -14.01 -26.11 16.07
CA ILE A 34 -15.21 -25.39 15.59
C ILE A 34 -15.72 -24.41 16.63
N ILE A 35 -15.80 -24.82 17.91
CA ILE A 35 -16.23 -23.93 19.01
C ILE A 35 -15.28 -22.74 19.13
N VAL A 36 -13.97 -22.95 19.04
CA VAL A 36 -12.98 -21.86 19.10
C VAL A 36 -13.14 -20.90 17.92
N TYR A 37 -13.39 -21.39 16.70
CA TYR A 37 -13.66 -20.52 15.55
C TYR A 37 -14.91 -19.68 15.73
N ILE A 38 -16.01 -20.30 16.18
CA ILE A 38 -17.28 -19.59 16.45
C ILE A 38 -17.06 -18.53 17.53
N TYR A 39 -16.38 -18.88 18.62
CA TYR A 39 -16.06 -17.96 19.71
C TYR A 39 -15.25 -16.76 19.22
N LEU A 40 -14.17 -17.00 18.46
CA LEU A 40 -13.35 -15.92 17.90
C LEU A 40 -14.18 -15.04 16.97
N ALA A 41 -14.92 -15.61 16.01
CA ALA A 41 -15.75 -14.83 15.11
C ALA A 41 -16.78 -13.97 15.86
N ALA A 42 -17.43 -14.52 16.90
CA ALA A 42 -18.38 -13.79 17.73
C ALA A 42 -17.72 -12.62 18.48
N VAL A 43 -16.54 -12.85 19.08
CA VAL A 43 -15.77 -11.79 19.75
C VAL A 43 -15.37 -10.68 18.77
N MET A 44 -14.92 -11.04 17.56
CA MET A 44 -14.52 -10.07 16.53
C MET A 44 -15.70 -9.25 15.98
N ILE A 45 -16.85 -9.90 15.78
CA ILE A 45 -18.09 -9.25 15.38
C ILE A 45 -18.56 -8.29 16.49
N MET A 46 -18.59 -8.74 17.75
CA MET A 46 -18.94 -7.89 18.89
C MET A 46 -18.00 -6.68 19.00
N ARG A 47 -16.69 -6.90 18.84
CA ARG A 47 -15.70 -5.83 18.85
C ARG A 47 -15.91 -4.83 17.71
N THR A 48 -16.32 -5.30 16.54
CA THR A 48 -16.67 -4.44 15.39
C THR A 48 -17.88 -3.56 15.67
N PHE A 49 -18.88 -4.07 16.40
CA PHE A 49 -20.03 -3.28 16.83
C PHE A 49 -19.63 -2.19 17.84
N LEU A 50 -18.80 -2.55 18.82
CA LEU A 50 -18.29 -1.64 19.87
C LEU A 50 -17.29 -0.60 19.34
N ALA A 51 -16.61 -0.88 18.23
CA ALA A 51 -15.68 0.04 17.60
C ALA A 51 -16.38 1.19 16.87
N GLN A 52 -15.75 2.36 16.82
CA GLN A 52 -16.23 3.58 16.15
C GLN A 52 -15.96 3.54 14.63
N PHE A 53 -16.33 2.46 13.95
CA PHE A 53 -16.21 2.36 12.49
C PHE A 53 -17.44 2.92 11.76
N PRO A 54 -17.30 3.45 10.53
CA PRO A 54 -18.44 3.84 9.71
C PRO A 54 -19.32 2.63 9.38
N LYS A 55 -20.64 2.84 9.23
CA LYS A 55 -21.64 1.75 9.05
C LYS A 55 -21.28 0.77 7.92
N GLY A 56 -20.75 1.26 6.80
CA GLY A 56 -20.31 0.41 5.68
C GLY A 56 -19.10 -0.48 6.01
N ALA A 57 -18.12 0.03 6.77
CA ALA A 57 -16.97 -0.76 7.21
C ALA A 57 -17.38 -1.81 8.26
N LYS A 58 -18.35 -1.50 9.13
CA LYS A 58 -18.92 -2.48 10.06
C LYS A 58 -19.56 -3.65 9.32
N LEU A 59 -20.40 -3.37 8.32
CA LEU A 59 -21.03 -4.42 7.51
C LEU A 59 -20.00 -5.27 6.75
N GLY A 60 -18.97 -4.64 6.18
CA GLY A 60 -17.88 -5.34 5.50
C GLY A 60 -17.08 -6.26 6.44
N LEU A 61 -16.69 -5.76 7.62
CA LEU A 61 -15.96 -6.54 8.62
C LEU A 61 -16.77 -7.73 9.15
N ILE A 62 -18.07 -7.52 9.44
CA ILE A 62 -18.97 -8.60 9.85
C ILE A 62 -19.05 -9.67 8.75
N GLY A 63 -19.18 -9.25 7.48
CA GLY A 63 -19.15 -10.16 6.34
C GLY A 63 -17.85 -10.95 6.22
N ILE A 64 -16.69 -10.29 6.41
CA ILE A 64 -15.37 -10.92 6.37
C ILE A 64 -15.22 -11.95 7.48
N TYR A 65 -15.59 -11.63 8.73
CA TYR A 65 -15.51 -12.59 9.84
C TYR A 65 -16.46 -13.77 9.65
N GLY A 66 -17.66 -13.54 9.11
CA GLY A 66 -18.59 -14.62 8.76
C GLY A 66 -18.04 -15.54 7.67
N LEU A 67 -17.47 -14.97 6.60
CA LEU A 67 -16.85 -15.75 5.52
C LEU A 67 -15.65 -16.56 6.02
N LEU A 68 -14.78 -15.94 6.84
CA LEU A 68 -13.63 -16.62 7.44
C LEU A 68 -14.06 -17.78 8.33
N LEU A 69 -15.11 -17.61 9.14
CA LEU A 69 -15.67 -18.68 9.96
C LEU A 69 -16.11 -19.87 9.12
N VAL A 70 -16.84 -19.63 8.03
CA VAL A 70 -17.30 -20.69 7.11
C VAL A 70 -16.11 -21.42 6.49
N LEU A 71 -15.12 -20.68 5.98
CA LEU A 71 -13.91 -21.27 5.38
C LEU A 71 -13.11 -22.08 6.40
N GLN A 72 -12.96 -21.59 7.63
CA GLN A 72 -12.28 -22.30 8.73
C GLN A 72 -12.99 -23.61 9.09
N ILE A 73 -14.33 -23.59 9.19
CA ILE A 73 -15.14 -24.79 9.48
C ILE A 73 -15.05 -25.81 8.36
N VAL A 74 -15.16 -25.37 7.10
CA VAL A 74 -15.04 -26.25 5.92
C VAL A 74 -13.63 -26.85 5.86
N PHE A 75 -12.60 -26.04 6.04
CA PHE A 75 -11.22 -26.50 6.00
C PHE A 75 -10.92 -27.54 7.09
N VAL A 76 -11.34 -27.30 8.34
CA VAL A 76 -11.10 -28.26 9.43
C VAL A 76 -11.92 -29.54 9.26
N SER A 77 -13.17 -29.44 8.79
CA SER A 77 -14.10 -30.58 8.71
C SER A 77 -13.87 -31.47 7.49
N VAL A 78 -13.51 -30.87 6.35
CA VAL A 78 -13.34 -31.57 5.07
C VAL A 78 -11.86 -31.73 4.70
N GLY A 79 -11.04 -30.71 4.98
CA GLY A 79 -9.64 -30.67 4.57
C GLY A 79 -8.68 -31.37 5.54
N VAL A 80 -8.98 -31.41 6.84
CA VAL A 80 -8.01 -31.84 7.86
C VAL A 80 -8.43 -33.08 8.64
N PHE A 81 -9.61 -33.08 9.27
CA PHE A 81 -10.03 -34.21 10.09
C PHE A 81 -10.32 -35.52 9.32
N PRO A 82 -10.70 -35.52 8.03
CA PRO A 82 -10.76 -36.74 7.23
C PRO A 82 -9.39 -37.38 6.96
N LEU A 83 -8.31 -36.61 7.05
CA LEU A 83 -6.94 -37.12 6.94
C LEU A 83 -6.45 -37.83 8.23
N ARG A 84 -7.28 -37.85 9.28
CA ARG A 84 -6.94 -38.46 10.57
C ARG A 84 -6.78 -39.98 10.40
N GLY A 85 -5.53 -40.43 10.44
CA GLY A 85 -5.13 -41.82 10.16
C GLY A 85 -3.99 -41.92 9.14
N GLN A 86 -3.82 -40.90 8.28
CA GLN A 86 -2.65 -40.75 7.41
C GLN A 86 -1.65 -39.81 8.09
N THR A 87 -0.76 -40.37 8.90
CA THR A 87 0.10 -39.62 9.83
C THR A 87 0.99 -38.58 9.15
N LEU A 88 1.39 -38.76 7.88
CA LEU A 88 2.31 -37.86 7.19
C LEU A 88 1.68 -36.50 6.83
N MET A 89 0.41 -36.49 6.38
CA MET A 89 -0.26 -35.26 5.90
C MET A 89 -1.14 -34.59 6.97
N TYR A 90 -1.53 -35.35 8.00
CA TYR A 90 -2.42 -34.86 9.05
C TYR A 90 -1.79 -33.76 9.93
N PHE A 91 -0.55 -33.95 10.40
CA PHE A 91 0.08 -32.98 11.32
C PHE A 91 0.39 -31.62 10.65
N PRO A 92 0.92 -31.56 9.41
CA PRO A 92 1.08 -30.29 8.70
C PRO A 92 -0.27 -29.58 8.47
N ALA A 93 -1.30 -30.32 8.07
CA ALA A 93 -2.64 -29.76 7.87
C ALA A 93 -3.24 -29.24 9.19
N LYS A 94 -3.04 -29.95 10.30
CA LYS A 94 -3.46 -29.53 11.64
C LYS A 94 -2.69 -28.31 12.15
N ALA A 95 -1.42 -28.14 11.76
CA ALA A 95 -0.67 -26.93 12.08
C ALA A 95 -1.27 -25.71 11.36
N LEU A 96 -1.67 -25.89 10.10
CA LEU A 96 -2.33 -24.83 9.31
C LEU A 96 -3.66 -24.40 9.92
N VAL A 97 -4.46 -25.33 10.46
CA VAL A 97 -5.68 -25.04 11.24
C VAL A 97 -5.39 -24.10 12.41
N VAL A 98 -4.33 -24.37 13.17
CA VAL A 98 -3.95 -23.54 14.33
C VAL A 98 -3.43 -22.17 13.91
N VAL A 99 -2.71 -22.07 12.79
CA VAL A 99 -2.29 -20.79 12.21
C VAL A 99 -3.50 -19.98 11.73
N MET A 100 -4.49 -20.63 11.11
CA MET A 100 -5.72 -19.99 10.62
C MET A 100 -6.55 -19.34 11.74
N LEU A 101 -6.41 -19.79 12.99
CA LEU A 101 -7.04 -19.13 14.16
C LEU A 101 -6.61 -17.68 14.32
N LEU A 102 -5.43 -17.31 13.82
CA LEU A 102 -4.88 -15.97 13.95
C LEU A 102 -5.42 -15.00 12.88
N PHE A 103 -6.05 -15.50 11.81
CA PHE A 103 -6.49 -14.65 10.70
C PHE A 103 -7.54 -13.59 11.09
N PRO A 104 -8.59 -13.89 11.88
CA PRO A 104 -9.52 -12.86 12.32
C PRO A 104 -8.83 -11.73 13.09
N LEU A 105 -7.85 -12.06 13.95
CA LEU A 105 -7.06 -11.08 14.70
C LEU A 105 -6.15 -10.26 13.79
N TRP A 106 -5.59 -10.89 12.74
CA TRP A 106 -4.77 -10.21 11.74
C TRP A 106 -5.59 -9.24 10.89
N VAL A 107 -6.80 -9.62 10.45
CA VAL A 107 -7.73 -8.75 9.72
C VAL A 107 -8.05 -7.50 10.54
N GLU A 108 -8.35 -7.66 11.82
CA GLU A 108 -8.58 -6.52 12.70
C GLU A 108 -7.35 -5.61 12.83
N ARG A 109 -6.17 -6.20 13.06
CA ARG A 109 -4.93 -5.43 13.16
C ARG A 109 -4.66 -4.65 11.87
N PHE A 110 -4.89 -5.27 10.73
CA PHE A 110 -4.76 -4.63 9.42
C PHE A 110 -5.71 -3.43 9.28
N VAL A 111 -6.99 -3.62 9.63
CA VAL A 111 -8.00 -2.54 9.52
C VAL A 111 -7.77 -1.42 10.55
N THR A 112 -7.37 -1.75 11.77
CA THR A 112 -7.11 -0.75 12.83
C THR A 112 -5.82 0.04 12.62
N THR A 113 -4.75 -0.60 12.15
CA THR A 113 -3.46 0.07 11.87
C THR A 113 -3.57 1.01 10.66
N ASN A 114 -4.42 0.68 9.67
CA ASN A 114 -4.61 1.50 8.48
C ASN A 114 -5.64 2.62 8.67
N ASN A 115 -6.49 2.55 9.71
CA ASN A 115 -7.53 3.55 10.00
C ASN A 115 -7.11 4.66 10.97
N GLN A 116 -5.88 4.67 11.52
CA GLN A 116 -5.42 5.78 12.39
C GLN A 116 -5.12 7.10 11.66
N THR A 117 -5.31 7.17 10.34
CA THR A 117 -5.20 8.43 9.57
C THR A 117 -6.51 8.86 8.89
N ALA A 118 -7.65 8.28 9.26
CA ALA A 118 -8.94 8.67 8.72
C ALA A 118 -9.73 9.50 9.74
N PHE A 119 -9.79 10.82 9.47
CA PHE A 119 -10.67 11.82 10.07
C PHE A 119 -10.32 12.35 11.46
N TYR A 120 -9.48 13.39 11.49
CA TYR A 120 -9.77 14.54 12.35
C TYR A 120 -10.98 15.28 11.73
N LEU A 121 -12.16 15.12 12.31
CA LEU A 121 -13.22 16.12 12.20
C LEU A 121 -13.05 17.07 13.39
N PRO A 122 -13.08 18.40 13.19
CA PRO A 122 -13.06 19.33 14.31
C PRO A 122 -14.26 19.05 15.22
N THR A 123 -14.00 19.14 16.54
CA THR A 123 -14.96 18.87 17.60
C THR A 123 -16.17 19.80 17.50
N VAL A 124 -17.36 19.28 17.85
CA VAL A 124 -18.70 19.84 17.62
C VAL A 124 -19.03 21.07 18.50
N GLU A 125 -18.05 21.91 18.83
CA GLU A 125 -18.30 23.23 19.44
C GLU A 125 -18.27 24.37 18.42
N GLU A 126 -17.75 24.16 17.21
CA GLU A 126 -17.77 25.18 16.12
C GLU A 126 -18.99 25.08 15.19
N PHE A 127 -19.82 24.02 15.30
CA PHE A 127 -20.97 23.81 14.40
C PHE A 127 -22.25 24.55 14.81
N ALA A 128 -22.23 25.29 15.92
CA ALA A 128 -23.41 25.99 16.42
C ALA A 128 -23.62 27.38 15.79
N THR A 129 -22.71 27.87 14.94
CA THR A 129 -22.76 29.24 14.42
C THR A 129 -22.62 29.34 12.90
N VAL A 130 -23.34 28.52 12.14
CA VAL A 130 -23.36 28.67 10.68
C VAL A 130 -24.78 28.90 10.19
N SER A 131 -24.99 30.07 9.58
CA SER A 131 -26.27 30.60 9.12
C SER A 131 -26.80 29.88 7.88
N PHE A 132 -28.12 29.97 7.68
CA PHE A 132 -28.88 29.26 6.64
C PHE A 132 -28.43 29.52 5.19
N ASP A 133 -27.60 30.53 4.92
CA ASP A 133 -27.09 30.82 3.57
C ASP A 133 -25.93 29.89 3.15
N GLU A 134 -25.24 29.24 4.09
CA GLU A 134 -24.16 28.28 3.79
C GLU A 134 -24.72 26.91 3.36
N MET A 135 -25.91 26.54 3.86
CA MET A 135 -26.57 25.25 3.62
C MET A 135 -26.97 25.04 2.15
N ARG A 136 -27.21 26.14 1.41
CA ARG A 136 -27.57 26.10 -0.01
C ARG A 136 -26.34 25.85 -0.91
N ARG A 137 -25.16 26.34 -0.53
CA ARG A 137 -23.88 26.03 -1.20
C ARG A 137 -23.45 24.57 -1.01
N ASP A 138 -23.86 23.96 0.10
CA ASP A 138 -23.57 22.55 0.38
C ASP A 138 -24.44 21.57 -0.38
N THR A 139 -25.62 21.97 -0.87
CA THR A 139 -26.48 21.07 -1.66
C THR A 139 -25.87 20.78 -3.05
N ASP A 140 -25.20 21.77 -3.65
CA ASP A 140 -24.47 21.60 -4.91
C ASP A 140 -23.16 20.83 -4.72
N LYS A 141 -22.46 21.02 -3.59
CA LYS A 141 -21.33 20.16 -3.19
C LYS A 141 -21.76 18.73 -2.87
N LEU A 142 -22.90 18.53 -2.23
CA LEU A 142 -23.43 17.19 -1.94
C LEU A 142 -23.84 16.48 -3.23
N ARG A 143 -24.42 17.18 -4.20
CA ARG A 143 -24.70 16.61 -5.53
C ARG A 143 -23.43 16.26 -6.30
N SER A 144 -22.40 17.11 -6.28
CA SER A 144 -21.12 16.81 -6.95
C SER A 144 -20.36 15.67 -6.26
N VAL A 145 -20.44 15.57 -4.93
CA VAL A 145 -19.91 14.45 -4.15
C VAL A 145 -20.71 13.17 -4.39
N LEU A 146 -22.05 13.22 -4.45
CA LEU A 146 -22.89 12.07 -4.77
C LEU A 146 -22.70 11.59 -6.22
N ALA A 147 -22.50 12.51 -7.16
CA ALA A 147 -22.11 12.18 -8.54
C ALA A 147 -20.72 11.52 -8.56
N ALA A 148 -19.73 12.06 -7.84
CA ALA A 148 -18.39 11.46 -7.70
C ALA A 148 -18.42 10.08 -6.97
N THR A 149 -19.39 9.85 -6.09
CA THR A 149 -19.57 8.58 -5.37
C THR A 149 -20.24 7.52 -6.24
N THR A 150 -21.10 7.95 -7.16
CA THR A 150 -21.74 7.06 -8.16
C THR A 150 -20.71 6.62 -9.21
N ASP A 151 -19.85 7.54 -9.65
CA ASP A 151 -18.67 7.26 -10.48
C ASP A 151 -17.65 6.32 -9.81
N ALA A 152 -17.52 6.38 -8.48
CA ALA A 152 -16.58 5.52 -7.74
C ALA A 152 -17.07 4.06 -7.60
N LYS A 153 -18.38 3.81 -7.73
CA LYS A 153 -18.96 2.46 -7.65
C LYS A 153 -18.73 1.67 -8.94
N ASP A 154 -18.64 2.38 -10.08
CA ASP A 154 -18.29 1.80 -11.38
C ASP A 154 -16.77 1.67 -11.62
N LYS A 155 -15.92 2.36 -10.84
CA LYS A 155 -14.45 2.29 -10.96
C LYS A 155 -13.79 1.06 -10.32
N VAL A 156 -14.55 0.25 -9.57
CA VAL A 156 -14.14 -1.14 -9.24
C VAL A 156 -14.92 -2.10 -10.14
N SER A 157 -14.91 -1.85 -11.46
CA SER A 157 -15.57 -2.76 -12.41
C SER A 157 -14.80 -4.07 -12.49
N VAL A 158 -15.51 -5.16 -12.71
CA VAL A 158 -14.94 -6.50 -12.94
C VAL A 158 -13.83 -6.50 -14.01
N ALA A 159 -13.86 -5.53 -14.94
CA ALA A 159 -12.81 -5.30 -15.92
C ALA A 159 -11.46 -4.91 -15.28
N HIS A 160 -11.45 -4.06 -14.24
CA HIS A 160 -10.24 -3.68 -13.51
C HIS A 160 -9.65 -4.82 -12.68
N LEU A 161 -10.49 -5.67 -12.07
CA LEU A 161 -9.99 -6.87 -11.39
C LEU A 161 -9.41 -7.88 -12.40
N LYS A 162 -9.98 -7.95 -13.61
CA LYS A 162 -9.47 -8.81 -14.68
C LYS A 162 -8.12 -8.34 -15.20
N THR A 163 -7.89 -7.02 -15.34
CA THR A 163 -6.58 -6.48 -15.74
C THR A 163 -5.52 -6.74 -14.67
N ILE A 164 -5.84 -6.54 -13.39
CA ILE A 164 -4.94 -6.85 -12.27
C ILE A 164 -4.58 -8.34 -12.24
N LEU A 165 -5.58 -9.23 -12.37
CA LEU A 165 -5.35 -10.68 -12.37
C LEU A 165 -4.54 -11.15 -13.59
N ALA A 166 -4.73 -10.51 -14.75
CA ALA A 166 -3.98 -10.80 -15.96
C ALA A 166 -2.51 -10.35 -15.85
N ASP A 167 -2.25 -9.25 -15.14
CA ASP A 167 -0.89 -8.72 -14.96
C ASP A 167 -0.13 -9.41 -13.82
N LEU A 168 -0.85 -9.95 -12.82
CA LEU A 168 -0.28 -10.62 -11.63
C LEU A 168 0.87 -11.61 -11.90
N PRO A 169 0.80 -12.50 -12.92
CA PRO A 169 1.86 -13.47 -13.19
C PRO A 169 3.20 -12.85 -13.61
N ARG A 170 3.19 -11.61 -14.09
CA ARG A 170 4.41 -10.89 -14.52
C ARG A 170 5.20 -10.31 -13.33
N HIS A 171 4.63 -10.29 -12.13
CA HIS A 171 5.25 -9.71 -10.95
C HIS A 171 5.93 -10.77 -10.08
N SER A 172 6.93 -10.34 -9.32
CA SER A 172 7.69 -11.21 -8.44
C SER A 172 7.94 -10.54 -7.09
N ALA A 173 7.56 -11.23 -6.01
CA ALA A 173 7.80 -10.76 -4.65
C ALA A 173 9.13 -11.23 -4.04
N THR A 174 9.84 -12.16 -4.71
CA THR A 174 11.02 -12.85 -4.13
C THR A 174 12.24 -12.86 -5.04
N ARG A 175 12.07 -12.63 -6.34
CA ARG A 175 13.13 -12.64 -7.35
C ARG A 175 13.16 -11.32 -8.11
N TYR A 176 14.35 -10.86 -8.46
CA TYR A 176 14.51 -9.79 -9.44
C TYR A 176 14.14 -10.33 -10.81
N ILE A 177 13.39 -9.53 -11.56
CA ILE A 177 12.83 -9.89 -12.87
C ILE A 177 13.11 -8.81 -13.91
N ASN A 178 13.53 -7.63 -13.47
CA ASN A 178 13.89 -6.50 -14.29
C ASN A 178 15.40 -6.26 -14.15
N HIS A 179 16.14 -6.37 -15.25
CA HIS A 179 17.59 -6.26 -15.30
C HIS A 179 17.99 -5.54 -16.59
N GLY A 180 18.93 -4.59 -16.51
CA GLY A 180 19.52 -3.96 -17.69
C GLY A 180 18.53 -3.21 -18.58
N THR A 181 17.45 -2.66 -18.01
CA THR A 181 16.43 -1.92 -18.78
C THR A 181 16.87 -0.51 -19.12
N LEU A 182 17.80 0.07 -18.36
CA LEU A 182 18.43 1.35 -18.67
C LEU A 182 19.65 1.13 -19.56
N THR A 183 19.69 1.84 -20.68
CA THR A 183 20.79 1.81 -21.67
C THR A 183 21.96 2.68 -21.25
N ASP A 184 23.12 2.50 -21.90
CA ASP A 184 24.26 3.38 -21.70
C ASP A 184 23.91 4.84 -22.06
N ASP A 185 23.13 5.05 -23.13
CA ASP A 185 22.60 6.38 -23.51
C ASP A 185 21.85 7.08 -22.38
N TYR A 186 21.07 6.34 -21.57
CA TYR A 186 20.38 6.90 -20.40
C TYR A 186 21.39 7.41 -19.36
N PHE A 187 22.44 6.63 -19.08
CA PHE A 187 23.47 7.02 -18.12
C PHE A 187 24.36 8.14 -18.64
N GLU A 188 24.63 8.19 -19.94
CA GLU A 188 25.30 9.33 -20.58
C GLU A 188 24.47 10.60 -20.44
N ALA A 189 23.16 10.54 -20.73
CA ALA A 189 22.24 11.66 -20.54
C ALA A 189 22.17 12.12 -19.08
N ALA A 190 22.10 11.19 -18.12
CA ALA A 190 22.10 11.52 -16.69
C ALA A 190 23.42 12.17 -16.25
N THR A 191 24.56 11.64 -16.68
CA THR A 191 25.90 12.16 -16.35
C THR A 191 26.15 13.52 -16.99
N ALA A 192 25.58 13.79 -18.16
CA ALA A 192 25.66 15.09 -18.82
C ALA A 192 25.00 16.23 -18.02
N THR A 193 24.15 15.92 -17.04
CA THR A 193 23.43 16.90 -16.21
C THR A 193 24.12 17.24 -14.89
N LEU A 194 25.34 16.73 -14.64
CA LEU A 194 26.02 16.89 -13.35
C LEU A 194 26.32 18.35 -12.97
N ASP A 195 26.37 19.25 -13.95
CA ASP A 195 26.51 20.70 -13.76
C ASP A 195 25.26 21.34 -13.13
N ASP A 196 24.09 20.74 -13.35
CA ASP A 196 22.87 21.10 -12.63
C ASP A 196 22.84 20.45 -11.24
N HIS A 197 23.03 21.27 -10.22
CA HIS A 197 23.07 20.91 -8.80
C HIS A 197 21.69 20.61 -8.21
N ARG A 198 20.84 19.90 -8.96
CA ARG A 198 19.46 19.56 -8.59
C ARG A 198 19.12 18.12 -8.95
N LEU A 199 18.28 17.54 -8.10
CA LEU A 199 17.44 16.39 -8.44
C LEU A 199 16.01 16.88 -8.66
N TYR A 200 15.30 16.25 -9.58
CA TYR A 200 13.92 16.59 -9.89
C TYR A 200 12.99 15.47 -9.44
N LEU A 201 11.91 15.84 -8.76
CA LEU A 201 10.86 14.94 -8.32
C LEU A 201 9.59 15.27 -9.09
N ALA A 202 9.10 14.31 -9.85
CA ALA A 202 7.84 14.41 -10.59
C ALA A 202 6.75 13.67 -9.82
N VAL A 203 5.81 14.41 -9.23
CA VAL A 203 4.67 13.85 -8.48
C VAL A 203 3.43 13.94 -9.36
N SER A 204 2.81 12.79 -9.64
CA SER A 204 1.77 12.71 -10.67
C SER A 204 0.54 11.93 -10.22
N ASN A 205 -0.59 12.22 -10.87
CA ASN A 205 -1.90 11.59 -10.64
C ASN A 205 -2.22 10.54 -11.73
N THR A 206 -1.27 9.65 -12.02
CA THR A 206 -1.34 8.86 -13.25
C THR A 206 -2.23 7.63 -13.06
N GLY A 207 -2.99 7.29 -14.10
CA GLY A 207 -3.94 6.18 -14.11
C GLY A 207 -3.34 4.82 -14.46
N SER A 208 -2.02 4.61 -14.33
CA SER A 208 -1.42 3.31 -14.66
C SER A 208 -2.07 2.19 -13.83
N ALA A 209 -2.18 0.96 -14.35
CA ALA A 209 -2.85 -0.15 -13.65
C ALA A 209 -2.24 -0.43 -12.24
N ALA A 210 -0.94 -0.16 -12.05
CA ALA A 210 -0.28 -0.22 -10.75
C ALA A 210 -0.65 0.99 -9.85
N SER A 211 -0.74 2.19 -10.43
CA SER A 211 -1.23 3.41 -9.78
C SER A 211 -2.72 3.33 -9.42
N GLU A 212 -3.50 2.53 -10.15
CA GLU A 212 -4.93 2.31 -9.96
C GLU A 212 -5.19 1.36 -8.78
N MET A 213 -4.39 0.30 -8.62
CA MET A 213 -4.36 -0.51 -7.38
C MET A 213 -4.01 0.33 -6.14
N ILE A 214 -3.06 1.27 -6.27
CA ILE A 214 -2.73 2.21 -5.21
C ILE A 214 -3.90 3.17 -4.96
N SER A 215 -4.61 3.63 -5.99
CA SER A 215 -5.74 4.57 -5.85
C SER A 215 -6.91 3.99 -5.06
N VAL A 216 -7.21 2.69 -5.23
CA VAL A 216 -8.25 1.97 -4.48
C VAL A 216 -7.92 1.89 -2.98
N VAL A 217 -6.62 1.84 -2.63
CA VAL A 217 -6.14 1.72 -1.25
C VAL A 217 -5.88 3.08 -0.59
N THR A 218 -5.43 4.08 -1.36
CA THR A 218 -4.92 5.36 -0.82
C THR A 218 -5.87 6.55 -0.95
N ARG A 219 -6.89 6.49 -1.83
CA ARG A 219 -7.89 7.55 -2.07
C ARG A 219 -7.31 8.98 -2.23
N LYS A 220 -6.05 9.14 -2.62
CA LYS A 220 -5.42 10.45 -2.84
C LYS A 220 -5.20 10.70 -4.34
N GLN A 221 -5.28 11.99 -4.72
CA GLN A 221 -5.20 12.43 -6.12
C GLN A 221 -3.82 12.16 -6.75
N PHE A 222 -2.71 12.32 -6.02
CA PHE A 222 -1.37 11.99 -6.50
C PHE A 222 -0.92 10.62 -5.99
N ASN A 223 -0.72 9.69 -6.89
CA ASN A 223 -0.52 8.26 -6.60
C ASN A 223 0.81 7.71 -7.15
N HIS A 224 1.62 8.54 -7.82
CA HIS A 224 2.92 8.16 -8.35
C HIS A 224 3.98 9.25 -8.13
N VAL A 225 5.23 8.83 -8.01
CA VAL A 225 6.38 9.72 -7.90
C VAL A 225 7.58 9.14 -8.63
N SER A 226 8.25 9.98 -9.40
CA SER A 226 9.45 9.65 -10.18
C SER A 226 10.60 10.58 -9.83
N LEU A 227 11.81 10.10 -10.07
CA LEU A 227 13.05 10.87 -9.95
C LEU A 227 13.53 11.24 -11.36
N ALA A 228 14.14 12.41 -11.53
CA ALA A 228 14.84 12.80 -12.75
C ALA A 228 16.12 13.58 -12.40
N PHE A 229 17.08 13.58 -13.31
CA PHE A 229 18.35 14.30 -13.19
C PHE A 229 18.36 15.62 -13.97
N ASP A 230 17.38 15.85 -14.83
CA ASP A 230 17.23 17.08 -15.59
C ASP A 230 15.85 17.72 -15.38
N ARG A 231 15.79 19.03 -15.63
CA ARG A 231 14.56 19.80 -15.49
C ARG A 231 13.48 19.38 -16.46
N ASP A 232 13.83 18.89 -17.65
CA ASP A 232 12.89 18.60 -18.74
C ASP A 232 12.35 17.16 -18.70
N LEU A 233 12.70 16.41 -17.65
CA LEU A 233 12.30 15.02 -17.40
C LEU A 233 12.77 14.03 -18.48
N ALA A 234 13.83 14.35 -19.23
CA ALA A 234 14.42 13.43 -20.22
C ALA A 234 15.03 12.18 -19.57
N THR A 235 15.47 12.29 -18.32
CA THR A 235 16.08 11.20 -17.52
C THR A 235 15.14 10.67 -16.44
N ILE A 236 13.83 10.86 -16.60
CA ILE A 236 12.84 10.43 -15.62
C ILE A 236 12.82 8.91 -15.44
N ILE A 237 12.76 8.48 -14.17
CA ILE A 237 12.86 7.10 -13.76
C ILE A 237 12.00 6.82 -12.53
N SER A 238 11.37 5.64 -12.50
CA SER A 238 10.71 5.15 -11.29
C SER A 238 10.66 3.63 -11.23
N TYR A 239 10.12 3.13 -10.10
CA TYR A 239 9.63 1.77 -10.03
C TYR A 239 8.17 1.75 -10.48
N ASN A 240 7.86 1.01 -11.53
CA ASN A 240 6.52 0.93 -12.11
C ASN A 240 6.14 -0.51 -12.50
N GLY A 241 4.90 -0.69 -12.97
CA GLY A 241 4.37 -1.98 -13.41
C GLY A 241 4.98 -2.54 -14.69
N GLY A 242 5.91 -1.80 -15.34
CA GLY A 242 6.38 -2.11 -16.68
C GLY A 242 5.28 -1.94 -17.74
N ASP A 243 5.59 -2.35 -18.97
CA ASP A 243 4.68 -2.34 -20.11
C ASP A 243 4.80 -3.65 -20.90
N ASN A 244 4.34 -3.73 -22.15
CA ASN A 244 4.46 -4.97 -22.94
C ASN A 244 5.92 -5.33 -23.31
N VAL A 245 6.86 -4.39 -23.16
CA VAL A 245 8.27 -4.55 -23.54
C VAL A 245 9.14 -4.75 -22.29
N TYR A 246 8.84 -4.05 -21.20
CA TYR A 246 9.63 -4.03 -19.97
C TYR A 246 8.95 -4.74 -18.80
N PRO A 247 9.69 -5.57 -18.04
CA PRO A 247 9.17 -6.23 -16.85
C PRO A 247 8.93 -5.23 -15.71
N PRO A 248 8.02 -5.55 -14.76
CA PRO A 248 7.77 -4.70 -13.59
C PRO A 248 9.04 -4.51 -12.74
N GLY A 249 9.36 -3.26 -12.40
CA GLY A 249 10.59 -2.92 -11.70
C GLY A 249 11.03 -1.49 -11.98
N MET A 250 12.34 -1.26 -11.95
CA MET A 250 12.96 0.03 -12.24
C MET A 250 13.03 0.25 -13.75
N ASN A 251 12.37 1.30 -14.25
CA ASN A 251 12.34 1.62 -15.67
C ASN A 251 12.43 3.15 -15.88
N ALA A 252 13.08 3.56 -16.97
CA ALA A 252 12.91 4.91 -17.48
C ALA A 252 11.44 5.12 -17.88
N GLU A 253 10.93 6.32 -17.68
CA GLU A 253 9.57 6.68 -18.08
C GLU A 253 9.61 7.66 -19.26
N THR A 254 8.52 7.73 -20.00
CA THR A 254 8.32 8.78 -21.00
C THR A 254 7.11 9.62 -20.60
N LEU A 255 7.05 10.86 -21.07
CA LEU A 255 5.92 11.74 -20.75
C LEU A 255 4.59 11.14 -21.22
N GLU A 256 4.59 10.40 -22.33
CA GLU A 256 3.40 9.71 -22.85
C GLU A 256 2.83 8.68 -21.87
N PHE A 257 3.66 8.08 -21.00
CA PHE A 257 3.21 7.17 -19.96
C PHE A 257 2.26 7.86 -18.97
N PHE A 258 2.40 9.17 -18.81
CA PHE A 258 1.57 9.96 -17.90
C PHE A 258 0.30 10.53 -18.56
N HIS A 259 0.20 10.51 -19.89
CA HIS A 259 -0.96 11.01 -20.66
C HIS A 259 -2.10 9.99 -20.78
N GLN A 260 -2.12 8.94 -19.96
CA GLN A 260 -3.10 7.84 -20.08
C GLN A 260 -4.53 8.21 -19.64
N LYS A 261 -4.76 9.42 -19.13
CA LYS A 261 -6.06 9.87 -18.63
C LYS A 261 -6.27 11.37 -18.83
N ALA A 262 -7.48 11.77 -19.26
CA ALA A 262 -7.87 13.17 -19.35
C ALA A 262 -7.82 13.85 -17.98
N GLY A 263 -7.13 15.00 -17.89
CA GLY A 263 -6.91 15.72 -16.63
C GLY A 263 -5.79 15.13 -15.77
N ALA A 264 -4.90 14.35 -16.36
CA ALA A 264 -3.65 13.98 -15.71
C ALA A 264 -2.76 15.22 -15.57
N SER A 265 -2.13 15.39 -14.41
CA SER A 265 -1.13 16.42 -14.18
C SER A 265 0.08 15.88 -13.43
N ILE A 266 1.23 16.51 -13.71
CA ILE A 266 2.52 16.23 -13.09
C ILE A 266 3.00 17.53 -12.47
N LEU A 267 3.26 17.49 -11.17
CA LEU A 267 3.92 18.57 -10.45
C LEU A 267 5.41 18.26 -10.36
N VAL A 268 6.24 19.15 -10.89
CA VAL A 268 7.70 18.99 -10.89
C VAL A 268 8.32 19.88 -9.82
N TYR A 269 9.12 19.28 -8.96
CA TYR A 269 9.87 19.95 -7.90
C TYR A 269 11.36 19.72 -8.06
N SER A 270 12.19 20.69 -7.72
CA SER A 270 13.63 20.55 -7.63
C SER A 270 14.11 20.48 -6.18
N LEU A 271 15.09 19.62 -5.93
CA LEU A 271 15.80 19.46 -4.66
C LEU A 271 17.27 19.81 -4.87
N PRO A 272 17.82 20.83 -4.18
CA PRO A 272 19.24 21.16 -4.29
C PRO A 272 20.13 20.02 -3.77
N VAL A 273 21.15 19.66 -4.54
CA VAL A 273 22.14 18.62 -4.20
C VAL A 273 23.54 19.04 -4.64
N THR A 274 24.57 18.42 -4.07
CA THR A 274 25.93 18.55 -4.60
C THR A 274 26.15 17.63 -5.81
N VAL A 275 27.15 17.93 -6.65
CA VAL A 275 27.58 17.06 -7.75
C VAL A 275 27.87 15.63 -7.25
N ALA A 276 28.56 15.50 -6.11
CA ALA A 276 28.89 14.21 -5.52
C ALA A 276 27.64 13.41 -5.12
N GLN A 277 26.62 14.08 -4.57
CA GLN A 277 25.35 13.43 -4.21
C GLN A 277 24.56 13.01 -5.46
N LYS A 278 24.52 13.85 -6.49
CA LYS A 278 23.86 13.51 -7.77
C LYS A 278 24.54 12.32 -8.44
N GLN A 279 25.87 12.35 -8.55
CA GLN A 279 26.67 11.23 -9.07
C GLN A 279 26.43 9.95 -8.28
N PHE A 280 26.40 10.03 -6.95
CA PHE A 280 26.12 8.86 -6.11
C PHE A 280 24.76 8.22 -6.43
N VAL A 281 23.72 9.04 -6.66
CA VAL A 281 22.40 8.51 -7.04
C VAL A 281 22.45 7.84 -8.41
N ILE A 282 23.14 8.43 -9.39
CA ILE A 282 23.34 7.83 -10.72
C ILE A 282 24.04 6.47 -10.59
N ASP A 283 25.14 6.41 -9.85
CA ASP A 283 25.92 5.18 -9.64
C ASP A 283 25.09 4.10 -8.94
N LYS A 284 24.26 4.50 -7.96
CA LYS A 284 23.37 3.58 -7.25
C LYS A 284 22.28 3.02 -8.16
N ILE A 285 21.74 3.83 -9.06
CA ILE A 285 20.79 3.37 -10.09
C ILE A 285 21.47 2.42 -11.06
N ALA A 286 22.71 2.71 -11.49
CA ALA A 286 23.48 1.79 -12.34
C ALA A 286 23.74 0.44 -11.64
N GLU A 287 24.05 0.45 -10.35
CA GLU A 287 24.16 -0.77 -9.54
C GLU A 287 22.85 -1.57 -9.52
N ILE A 288 21.72 -0.93 -9.22
CA ILE A 288 20.40 -1.57 -9.21
C ILE A 288 20.06 -2.12 -10.61
N ASN A 289 20.40 -1.41 -11.68
CA ASN A 289 20.16 -1.85 -13.05
C ASN A 289 20.92 -3.16 -13.37
N ARG A 290 22.15 -3.29 -12.87
CA ARG A 290 22.97 -4.51 -13.02
C ARG A 290 22.49 -5.66 -12.13
N GLU A 291 22.22 -5.40 -10.85
CA GLU A 291 21.77 -6.42 -9.91
C GLU A 291 20.35 -6.92 -10.21
N GLY A 292 19.51 -6.01 -10.67
CA GLY A 292 18.11 -6.19 -10.95
C GLY A 292 17.17 -5.65 -9.88
N SER A 293 15.92 -5.55 -10.29
CA SER A 293 14.82 -5.01 -9.52
C SER A 293 13.52 -5.79 -9.77
N ALA A 294 12.51 -5.53 -8.93
CA ALA A 294 11.12 -5.92 -9.20
C ALA A 294 10.15 -4.93 -8.54
N TYR A 295 8.93 -4.85 -9.06
CA TYR A 295 7.88 -4.04 -8.45
C TYR A 295 7.23 -4.75 -7.25
N ASN A 296 7.12 -4.06 -6.11
CA ASN A 296 6.61 -4.66 -4.87
C ASN A 296 5.08 -4.63 -4.76
N MET A 297 4.38 -5.43 -5.56
CA MET A 297 2.91 -5.52 -5.46
C MET A 297 2.43 -6.07 -4.11
N VAL A 298 3.12 -7.08 -3.56
CA VAL A 298 2.74 -7.71 -2.27
C VAL A 298 3.00 -6.76 -1.08
N GLY A 299 3.95 -5.84 -1.23
CA GLY A 299 4.24 -4.78 -0.28
C GLY A 299 3.12 -3.77 -0.11
N LEU A 300 2.22 -3.63 -1.09
CA LEU A 300 1.03 -2.79 -0.96
C LEU A 300 0.09 -3.26 0.17
N VAL A 301 0.17 -4.55 0.54
CA VAL A 301 -0.62 -5.14 1.63
C VAL A 301 0.24 -5.43 2.86
N SER A 302 1.48 -5.89 2.68
CA SER A 302 2.32 -6.33 3.79
C SER A 302 3.34 -5.31 4.28
N LYS A 303 3.60 -4.22 3.54
CA LYS A 303 4.66 -3.21 3.79
C LYS A 303 6.08 -3.75 3.92
N HIS A 304 6.26 -5.04 3.70
CA HIS A 304 7.55 -5.73 3.78
C HIS A 304 8.01 -6.08 2.37
N SER A 305 9.33 -6.12 2.21
CA SER A 305 9.96 -6.56 0.98
C SER A 305 10.91 -7.70 1.31
N ALA A 306 10.89 -8.77 0.49
CA ALA A 306 11.77 -9.91 0.68
C ALA A 306 13.23 -9.61 0.28
N LYS A 307 13.45 -8.58 -0.56
CA LYS A 307 14.77 -8.20 -1.06
C LYS A 307 14.94 -6.68 -1.22
N PRO A 308 16.17 -6.14 -1.12
CA PRO A 308 16.42 -4.70 -1.14
C PRO A 308 15.93 -3.93 -2.38
N ASN A 309 15.92 -4.55 -3.57
CA ASN A 309 15.53 -3.92 -4.84
C ASN A 309 14.12 -4.36 -5.31
N ILE A 310 13.28 -4.85 -4.40
CA ILE A 310 11.85 -5.05 -4.64
C ILE A 310 11.12 -3.92 -3.93
N MET A 311 10.70 -2.90 -4.67
CA MET A 311 10.18 -1.64 -4.13
C MET A 311 8.98 -1.14 -4.93
N PHE A 312 8.23 -0.19 -4.38
CA PHE A 312 7.29 0.65 -5.12
C PHE A 312 7.89 2.04 -5.36
N CYS A 313 7.26 2.85 -6.22
CA CYS A 313 7.80 4.14 -6.70
C CYS A 313 8.29 5.07 -5.59
N SER A 314 7.45 5.37 -4.59
CA SER A 314 7.79 6.27 -3.49
C SER A 314 8.87 5.72 -2.55
N GLN A 315 8.92 4.39 -2.35
CA GLN A 315 9.99 3.76 -1.59
C GLN A 315 11.34 3.89 -2.30
N PHE A 316 11.36 3.70 -3.62
CA PHE A 316 12.56 3.86 -4.44
C PHE A 316 13.11 5.28 -4.35
N VAL A 317 12.30 6.29 -4.68
CA VAL A 317 12.72 7.70 -4.64
C VAL A 317 13.24 8.06 -3.25
N TYR A 318 12.50 7.68 -2.19
CA TYR A 318 12.90 7.98 -0.82
C TYR A 318 14.22 7.30 -0.43
N LYS A 319 14.43 6.04 -0.85
CA LYS A 319 15.66 5.30 -0.61
C LYS A 319 16.85 5.97 -1.30
N MET A 320 16.69 6.47 -2.53
CA MET A 320 17.75 7.20 -3.23
C MET A 320 18.13 8.47 -2.48
N LEU A 321 17.14 9.27 -2.06
CA LEU A 321 17.39 10.50 -1.28
C LEU A 321 18.06 10.18 0.06
N LYS A 322 17.65 9.10 0.75
CA LYS A 322 18.20 8.70 2.04
C LYS A 322 19.65 8.24 1.92
N LEU A 323 19.97 7.43 0.91
CA LEU A 323 21.35 6.97 0.67
C LEU A 323 22.29 8.11 0.24
N ALA A 324 21.79 9.08 -0.52
CA ALA A 324 22.56 10.27 -0.90
C ALA A 324 22.65 11.33 0.23
N GLY A 325 22.00 11.10 1.37
CA GLY A 325 22.02 12.04 2.50
C GLY A 325 21.25 13.35 2.24
N VAL A 326 20.28 13.34 1.34
CA VAL A 326 19.47 14.52 0.95
C VAL A 326 17.98 14.37 1.30
N ALA A 327 17.59 13.26 1.93
CA ALA A 327 16.25 13.10 2.46
C ALA A 327 15.94 14.17 3.52
N TYR A 328 14.77 14.78 3.41
CA TYR A 328 14.36 15.93 4.23
C TYR A 328 13.20 15.60 5.19
N PHE A 329 12.80 14.34 5.26
CA PHE A 329 11.85 13.81 6.23
C PHE A 329 12.24 12.38 6.62
N ASP A 330 11.85 11.94 7.81
CA ASP A 330 12.10 10.58 8.29
C ASP A 330 10.83 9.76 8.40
N LYS A 331 10.80 8.64 7.70
CA LYS A 331 9.69 7.69 7.70
C LYS A 331 10.21 6.30 7.31
N PRO A 332 9.62 5.20 7.82
CA PRO A 332 9.92 3.87 7.31
C PRO A 332 9.66 3.82 5.81
N GLY A 333 10.61 3.33 5.01
CA GLY A 333 10.52 3.37 3.54
C GLY A 333 9.27 2.69 2.97
N GLY A 334 8.81 1.61 3.61
CA GLY A 334 7.56 0.91 3.25
C GLY A 334 6.27 1.68 3.57
N ASP A 335 6.36 2.78 4.32
CA ASP A 335 5.24 3.66 4.67
C ASP A 335 5.22 4.96 3.86
N VAL A 336 6.25 5.24 3.05
CA VAL A 336 6.36 6.49 2.29
C VAL A 336 5.36 6.48 1.13
N ARG A 337 4.53 7.52 1.07
CA ARG A 337 3.56 7.75 0.00
C ARG A 337 4.08 8.83 -0.95
N PRO A 338 3.66 8.84 -2.23
CA PRO A 338 3.99 9.90 -3.16
C PRO A 338 3.69 11.31 -2.63
N THR A 339 2.55 11.51 -1.96
CA THR A 339 2.20 12.82 -1.37
C THR A 339 3.09 13.25 -0.22
N ASP A 340 3.76 12.30 0.46
CA ASP A 340 4.61 12.64 1.60
C ASP A 340 5.82 13.49 1.17
N PHE A 341 6.28 13.37 -0.08
CA PHE A 341 7.35 14.22 -0.61
C PHE A 341 7.00 15.70 -0.58
N ILE A 342 5.71 16.04 -0.65
CA ILE A 342 5.20 17.42 -0.58
C ILE A 342 4.71 17.73 0.84
N GLU A 343 3.90 16.84 1.43
CA GLU A 343 3.27 17.04 2.74
C GLU A 343 4.27 17.05 3.91
N GLN A 344 5.43 16.42 3.75
CA GLN A 344 6.47 16.35 4.79
C GLN A 344 7.61 17.34 4.55
N ASP A 345 7.52 18.20 3.53
CA ASP A 345 8.51 19.26 3.28
C ASP A 345 8.32 20.48 4.19
N TYR A 346 8.36 20.25 5.51
CA TYR A 346 8.14 21.30 6.52
C TYR A 346 9.15 22.45 6.43
N TYR A 347 10.36 22.16 5.95
CA TYR A 347 11.45 23.13 5.83
C TYR A 347 11.64 23.67 4.42
N LYS A 348 10.69 23.42 3.50
CA LYS A 348 10.68 23.94 2.13
C LYS A 348 11.99 23.68 1.39
N LYS A 349 12.49 22.45 1.50
CA LYS A 349 13.69 21.96 0.80
C LYS A 349 13.42 21.81 -0.70
N LEU A 350 12.17 21.52 -1.08
CA LEU A 350 11.76 21.47 -2.46
C LEU A 350 11.37 22.85 -2.97
N LYS A 351 11.72 23.11 -4.22
CA LYS A 351 11.24 24.26 -4.99
C LYS A 351 10.32 23.77 -6.10
N PHE A 352 9.10 24.30 -6.17
CA PHE A 352 8.22 24.05 -7.31
C PHE A 352 8.81 24.65 -8.58
N GLU A 353 8.84 23.87 -9.67
CA GLU A 353 9.40 24.29 -10.96
C GLU A 353 8.32 24.58 -11.99
N TYR A 354 7.41 23.61 -12.23
CA TYR A 354 6.30 23.75 -13.16
C TYR A 354 5.28 22.61 -12.99
N GLU A 355 4.11 22.78 -13.61
CA GLU A 355 3.08 21.76 -13.75
C GLU A 355 2.90 21.43 -15.23
N LEU A 356 2.79 20.15 -15.55
CA LEU A 356 2.34 19.66 -16.86
C LEU A 356 0.91 19.16 -16.71
N THR A 357 0.02 19.54 -17.61
CA THR A 357 -1.38 19.12 -17.63
C THR A 357 -1.72 18.55 -19.01
N PHE A 358 -2.42 17.43 -19.04
CA PHE A 358 -2.74 16.66 -20.25
C PHE A 358 -4.23 16.57 -20.56
#